data_AF-A0A8S3FNR9-F1
#
_entry.id   AF-A0A8S3FNR9-F1
#
_cell.length_a   1.000
_cell.length_b   1.000
_cell.length_c   1.000
_cell.angle_alpha   90.00
_cell.angle_beta   90.00
_cell.angle_gamma   90.00
#
_symmetry.space_group_name_H-M   'P 1'
#
loop_
_entity.id
_entity.type
_entity.pdbx_description
1 polymer ?
#
loop_
_entity_poly.entity_id
_entity_poly.type
_entity_poly.pdbx_seq_one_letter_code
_entity_poly.pdbx_strand_id
1 'polypeptide(L)'
;MNDADIFLLQLISTLVNMNVFMEMFFKSFYVPEWLIQNTENNLMFEKSSYVTLLEGSLIVLASIVAFSPNLELNDYEHRRTELINALAIQDCHYSYLDERIAEPKGFSTAKHDIQSIVDDIAKYIPPTIDITNEPKQGQYKLK
;
A
#
# COMPACT_ATOMS: atom_id res chain seq x y z
N MET A 1 6.70 6.75 12.25
CA MET A 1 7.52 5.62 12.75
C MET A 1 7.73 4.74 11.55
N ASN A 2 8.98 4.58 11.08
CA ASN A 2 9.25 3.67 9.97
C ASN A 2 9.06 2.25 10.50
N ASP A 3 7.91 1.63 10.22
CA ASP A 3 7.61 0.27 10.65
C ASP A 3 8.35 -0.74 9.76
N ALA A 4 9.68 -0.65 9.76
CA ALA A 4 10.57 -1.58 9.06
C ALA A 4 10.30 -3.04 9.49
N ASP A 5 9.89 -3.23 10.74
CA ASP A 5 9.50 -4.53 11.29
C ASP A 5 8.21 -5.06 10.65
N ILE A 6 7.21 -4.21 10.45
CA ILE A 6 5.95 -4.59 9.78
C ILE A 6 6.24 -4.89 8.30
N PHE A 7 7.08 -4.08 7.66
CA PHE A 7 7.51 -4.32 6.29
C PHE A 7 8.26 -5.66 6.14
N LEU A 8 9.14 -5.98 7.08
CA LEU A 8 9.86 -7.25 7.09
C LEU A 8 8.90 -8.44 7.32
N LEU A 9 7.93 -8.31 8.22
CA LEU A 9 6.89 -9.33 8.42
C LEU A 9 6.02 -9.53 7.18
N GLN A 10 5.72 -8.45 6.45
CA GLN A 10 5.00 -8.52 5.17
C GLN A 10 5.82 -9.23 4.10
N LEU A 11 7.09 -8.88 3.95
CA LEU A 11 7.98 -9.56 3.02
C LEU A 11 8.10 -11.05 3.34
N ILE A 12 8.21 -11.40 4.63
CA ILE A 12 8.21 -12.81 5.05
C ILE A 12 6.87 -13.48 4.69
N SER A 13 5.75 -12.78 4.84
CA SER A 13 4.42 -13.31 4.52
C SER A 13 4.24 -13.62 3.03
N THR A 14 4.97 -12.95 2.13
CA THR A 14 4.94 -13.26 0.69
C THR A 14 5.92 -14.36 0.28
N LEU A 15 6.99 -14.57 1.05
CA LEU A 15 8.00 -15.61 0.78
C LEU A 15 7.63 -16.98 1.36
N VAL A 16 6.76 -17.01 2.37
CA VAL A 16 6.37 -18.23 3.09
C VAL A 16 4.93 -18.61 2.73
N ASN A 17 4.62 -19.91 2.77
CA ASN A 17 3.23 -20.36 2.63
C ASN A 17 2.35 -19.72 3.71
N MET A 18 1.23 -19.10 3.29
CA MET A 18 0.34 -18.36 4.19
C MET A 18 -0.13 -19.19 5.41
N ASN A 19 -0.39 -20.49 5.23
CA ASN A 19 -0.80 -21.35 6.34
C ASN A 19 0.31 -21.49 7.39
N VAL A 20 1.56 -21.65 6.93
CA VAL A 20 2.74 -21.76 7.80
C VAL A 20 3.02 -20.43 8.50
N PHE A 21 2.87 -19.31 7.78
CA PHE A 21 3.00 -17.97 8.36
C PHE A 21 1.97 -17.75 9.47
N MET A 22 0.69 -18.05 9.21
CA MET A 22 -0.40 -17.87 10.17
C MET A 22 -0.22 -18.75 11.41
N GLU A 23 0.25 -19.99 11.23
CA GLU A 23 0.55 -20.89 12.34
C GLU A 23 1.68 -20.32 13.23
N MET A 24 2.79 -19.87 12.62
CA MET A 24 3.90 -19.26 13.37
C MET A 24 3.48 -17.95 14.06
N PHE A 25 2.67 -17.14 13.39
CA PHE A 25 2.16 -15.87 13.91
C PHE A 25 1.32 -16.12 15.16
N PHE A 26 0.28 -16.92 15.07
CA PHE A 26 -0.61 -17.18 16.22
C PHE A 26 0.09 -17.89 17.37
N LYS A 27 1.04 -18.79 17.07
CA LYS A 27 1.88 -19.43 18.09
C LYS A 27 2.75 -18.42 18.83
N SER A 28 3.25 -17.39 18.16
CA SER A 28 4.06 -16.33 18.79
C SER A 28 3.26 -15.50 19.81
N PHE A 29 1.92 -15.46 19.67
CA PHE A 29 1.01 -14.79 20.59
C PHE A 29 0.29 -15.75 21.54
N TYR A 30 0.65 -17.04 21.56
CA TYR A 30 0.01 -18.08 22.38
C TYR A 30 -1.51 -18.21 22.17
N VAL A 31 -1.99 -17.87 20.98
CA VAL A 31 -3.43 -17.90 20.64
C VAL A 31 -3.98 -19.34 20.60
N PRO A 32 -3.28 -20.36 20.03
CA PRO A 32 -3.76 -21.73 20.06
C PRO A 32 -3.95 -22.28 21.48
N GLU A 33 -3.01 -22.00 22.38
CA GLU A 33 -3.05 -22.42 23.78
C GLU A 33 -4.26 -21.82 24.50
N TRP A 34 -4.62 -20.58 24.17
CA TRP A 34 -5.82 -19.93 24.68
C TRP A 34 -7.12 -20.51 24.12
N LEU A 35 -7.19 -20.78 22.80
CA LEU A 35 -8.38 -21.34 22.15
C LEU A 35 -8.69 -22.78 22.57
N ILE A 36 -7.65 -23.57 22.89
CA ILE A 36 -7.76 -24.98 23.26
C ILE A 36 -8.05 -25.14 24.78
N GLN A 37 -7.76 -24.15 25.61
CA GLN A 37 -8.02 -24.21 27.05
C GLN A 37 -9.47 -23.89 27.40
N ASN A 38 -10.27 -24.95 27.56
CA ASN A 38 -11.59 -24.84 28.19
C ASN A 38 -11.90 -25.94 29.21
N THR A 39 -10.88 -26.57 29.82
CA THR A 39 -11.15 -27.63 30.81
C THR A 39 -10.46 -27.47 32.15
N GLU A 40 -9.16 -27.18 32.27
CA GLU A 40 -8.52 -27.17 33.61
C GLU A 40 -7.37 -26.14 33.73
N ASN A 41 -7.65 -25.03 34.44
CA ASN A 41 -6.80 -24.22 35.35
C ASN A 41 -5.27 -24.08 35.17
N ASN A 42 -4.70 -24.30 33.98
CA ASN A 42 -3.26 -24.08 33.72
C ASN A 42 -3.03 -22.86 32.82
N LEU A 43 -3.69 -21.75 33.14
CA LEU A 43 -3.45 -20.49 32.46
C LEU A 43 -2.11 -19.92 32.93
N MET A 44 -1.12 -19.87 32.02
CA MET A 44 0.18 -19.22 32.27
C MET A 44 0.05 -17.71 32.57
N PHE A 45 -1.04 -17.10 32.10
CA PHE A 45 -1.37 -15.69 32.29
C PHE A 45 -2.80 -15.50 32.81
N GLU A 46 -3.10 -14.34 33.37
CA GLU A 46 -4.47 -14.01 33.73
C GLU A 46 -5.37 -13.90 32.47
N LYS A 47 -6.66 -14.23 32.59
CA LYS A 47 -7.61 -14.19 31.46
C LYS A 47 -7.64 -12.81 30.76
N SER A 48 -7.47 -11.73 31.52
CA SER A 48 -7.38 -10.36 31.02
C SER A 48 -6.17 -10.16 30.09
N SER A 49 -5.01 -10.72 30.46
CA SER A 49 -3.78 -10.63 29.66
C SER A 49 -3.89 -11.35 28.32
N TYR A 50 -4.61 -12.47 28.26
CA TYR A 50 -4.86 -13.17 27.00
C TYR A 50 -5.73 -12.36 26.04
N VAL A 51 -6.76 -11.66 26.55
CA VAL A 51 -7.60 -10.79 25.72
C VAL A 51 -6.75 -9.67 25.11
N THR A 52 -5.86 -9.06 25.89
CA THR A 52 -4.93 -8.03 25.39
C THR A 52 -3.94 -8.58 24.35
N LEU A 53 -3.41 -9.79 24.56
CA LEU A 53 -2.51 -10.43 23.60
C LEU A 53 -3.22 -10.77 22.28
N LEU A 54 -4.45 -11.27 22.36
CA LEU A 54 -5.27 -11.53 21.19
C LEU A 54 -5.56 -10.23 20.42
N GLU A 55 -6.01 -9.19 21.12
CA GLU A 55 -6.27 -7.89 20.53
C GLU A 55 -5.01 -7.31 19.85
N GLY A 56 -3.87 -7.35 20.54
CA GLY A 56 -2.58 -6.94 19.98
C GLY A 56 -2.19 -7.74 18.75
N SER A 57 -2.38 -9.06 18.76
CA SER A 57 -2.11 -9.92 17.60
C SER A 57 -2.98 -9.58 16.40
N LEU A 58 -4.27 -9.27 16.62
CA LEU A 58 -5.20 -8.88 15.57
C LEU A 58 -4.85 -7.50 15.01
N ILE A 59 -4.40 -6.55 15.85
CA ILE A 59 -3.93 -5.24 15.40
C ILE A 59 -2.69 -5.40 14.53
N VAL A 60 -1.70 -6.20 14.94
CA VAL A 60 -0.49 -6.46 14.15
C VAL A 60 -0.85 -7.13 12.82
N LEU A 61 -1.74 -8.13 12.84
CA LEU A 61 -2.21 -8.80 11.63
C LEU A 61 -2.94 -7.82 10.70
N ALA A 62 -3.80 -6.96 11.25
CA ALA A 62 -4.46 -5.91 10.49
C ALA A 62 -3.44 -4.93 9.88
N SER A 63 -2.38 -4.57 10.59
CA SER A 63 -1.29 -3.74 10.04
C SER A 63 -0.55 -4.42 8.89
N ILE A 64 -0.28 -5.73 9.01
CA ILE A 64 0.33 -6.52 7.94
C ILE A 64 -0.57 -6.53 6.69
N VAL A 65 -1.88 -6.70 6.86
CA VAL A 65 -2.84 -6.77 5.74
C VAL A 65 -3.18 -5.39 5.16
N ALA A 66 -3.27 -4.34 5.99
CA ALA A 66 -3.68 -3.00 5.54
C ALA A 66 -2.60 -2.31 4.70
N PHE A 67 -1.32 -2.62 4.94
CA PHE A 67 -0.20 -2.11 4.14
C PHE A 67 0.10 -2.96 2.88
N SER A 68 -0.84 -3.84 2.49
CA SER A 68 -0.73 -4.73 1.33
C SER A 68 -0.78 -4.08 -0.08
N PRO A 69 -1.04 -2.77 -0.34
CA PRO A 69 -1.09 -2.35 -1.74
C PRO A 69 0.25 -2.39 -2.50
N ASN A 70 1.38 -2.71 -1.85
CA ASN A 70 2.72 -2.55 -2.44
C ASN A 70 3.50 -3.84 -2.73
N LEU A 71 2.97 -5.05 -2.45
CA LEU A 71 3.75 -6.29 -2.62
C LEU A 71 3.46 -7.10 -3.89
N GLU A 72 2.42 -6.76 -4.66
CA GLU A 72 2.07 -7.54 -5.87
C GLU A 72 1.77 -6.71 -7.12
N LEU A 73 1.76 -5.38 -7.03
CA LEU A 73 1.75 -4.55 -8.24
C LEU A 73 3.19 -4.12 -8.51
N ASN A 74 3.72 -4.58 -9.65
CA ASN A 74 4.90 -4.00 -10.27
C ASN A 74 4.78 -2.46 -10.12
N ASP A 75 5.79 -1.78 -9.56
CA ASP A 75 5.72 -0.34 -9.24
C ASP A 75 5.22 0.48 -10.44
N TYR A 76 5.46 -0.03 -11.66
CA TYR A 76 4.89 0.45 -12.91
C TYR A 76 3.35 0.38 -12.97
N GLU A 77 2.71 -0.76 -12.70
CA GLU A 77 1.25 -0.92 -12.74
C GLU A 77 0.54 -0.15 -11.63
N HIS A 78 1.17 -0.05 -10.45
CA HIS A 78 0.63 0.78 -9.37
C HIS A 78 0.62 2.26 -9.78
N ARG A 79 1.77 2.79 -10.21
CA ARG A 79 1.87 4.18 -10.71
C ARG A 79 0.98 4.44 -11.91
N ARG A 80 0.87 3.48 -12.82
CA ARG A 80 -0.04 3.54 -13.97
C ARG A 80 -1.50 3.65 -13.55
N THR A 81 -1.92 2.88 -12.56
CA THR A 81 -3.30 2.92 -12.04
C THR A 81 -3.58 4.24 -11.32
N GLU A 82 -2.65 4.74 -10.52
CA GLU A 82 -2.80 6.05 -9.87
C GLU A 82 -2.88 7.20 -10.88
N LEU A 83 -2.05 7.17 -11.92
CA LEU A 83 -2.07 8.13 -13.02
C LEU A 83 -3.37 8.07 -13.82
N ILE A 84 -3.86 6.87 -14.15
CA ILE A 84 -5.17 6.68 -14.80
C ILE A 84 -6.28 7.28 -13.93
N ASN A 85 -6.28 7.01 -12.63
CA ASN A 85 -7.29 7.53 -11.72
C ASN A 85 -7.24 9.07 -11.63
N ALA A 86 -6.05 9.66 -11.60
CA ALA A 86 -5.89 11.12 -11.60
C ALA A 86 -6.46 11.76 -12.88
N LEU A 87 -6.12 11.18 -14.05
CA LEU A 87 -6.56 11.64 -15.36
C LEU A 87 -8.04 11.35 -15.66
N ALA A 88 -8.61 10.31 -15.06
CA ALA A 88 -10.03 9.97 -15.21
C ALA A 88 -10.95 10.98 -14.49
N ILE A 89 -10.45 11.62 -13.42
CA ILE A 89 -11.20 12.62 -12.66
C ILE A 89 -11.14 13.98 -13.35
N GLN A 90 -9.97 14.39 -13.85
CA GLN A 90 -9.79 15.68 -14.53
C GLN A 90 -8.55 15.69 -15.44
N ASP A 91 -8.59 16.50 -16.49
CA ASP A 91 -7.41 16.77 -17.32
C ASP A 91 -6.35 17.51 -16.48
N CYS A 92 -5.13 16.97 -16.41
CA CYS A 92 -4.09 17.45 -15.49
C CYS A 92 -2.84 17.91 -16.24
N HIS A 93 -2.09 18.85 -15.64
CA HIS A 93 -0.77 19.24 -16.12
C HIS A 93 0.31 18.30 -15.58
N TYR A 94 1.46 18.21 -16.26
CA TYR A 94 2.57 17.33 -15.86
C TYR A 94 3.04 17.59 -14.42
N SER A 95 3.15 18.85 -14.00
CA SER A 95 3.59 19.22 -12.65
C SER A 95 2.65 18.69 -11.57
N TYR A 96 1.34 18.69 -11.82
CA TYR A 96 0.35 18.13 -10.90
C TYR A 96 0.46 16.60 -10.81
N LEU A 97 0.75 15.93 -11.92
CA LEU A 97 0.97 14.48 -11.94
C LEU A 97 2.27 14.09 -11.23
N ASP A 98 3.35 14.84 -11.44
CA ASP A 98 4.66 14.61 -10.81
C ASP A 98 4.60 14.81 -9.30
N GLU A 99 3.93 15.87 -8.82
CA GLU A 99 3.73 16.11 -7.39
C GLU A 99 2.89 15.03 -6.70
N ARG A 100 1.86 14.51 -7.39
CA ARG A 100 0.94 13.51 -6.83
C ARG A 100 1.57 12.12 -6.71
N ILE A 101 2.56 11.79 -7.54
CA ILE A 101 3.27 10.51 -7.55
C ILE A 101 4.53 10.54 -6.69
N ALA A 102 5.02 11.74 -6.31
CA ALA A 102 6.26 11.91 -5.58
C ALA A 102 6.25 11.42 -4.11
N GLU A 103 5.14 10.90 -3.59
CA GLU A 103 5.11 10.26 -2.25
C GLU A 103 4.57 8.83 -2.35
N PRO A 104 5.35 7.81 -1.93
CA PRO A 104 5.76 7.66 -0.54
C PRO A 104 7.29 7.58 -0.33
N LYS A 105 7.74 8.23 0.75
CA LYS A 105 9.11 8.23 1.28
C LYS A 105 9.56 6.79 1.59
N GLY A 106 10.25 6.16 0.65
CA GLY A 106 10.81 4.81 0.84
C GLY A 106 11.31 4.14 -0.44
N PHE A 107 10.69 4.45 -1.58
CA PHE A 107 11.13 3.95 -2.88
C PHE A 107 12.13 4.93 -3.51
N SER A 108 13.41 4.72 -3.21
CA SER A 108 14.48 5.25 -4.05
C SER A 108 14.46 4.47 -5.37
N THR A 109 14.62 5.17 -6.50
CA THR A 109 14.79 4.64 -7.88
C THR A 109 13.57 4.54 -8.80
N ALA A 110 12.76 5.61 -8.95
CA ALA A 110 11.85 5.63 -10.11
C ALA A 110 11.44 7.01 -10.68
N LYS A 111 12.25 8.06 -10.49
CA LYS A 111 12.00 9.36 -11.16
C LYS A 111 12.03 9.28 -12.70
N HIS A 112 12.49 8.16 -13.29
CA HIS A 112 12.70 8.04 -14.73
C HIS A 112 11.55 7.44 -15.55
N ASP A 113 10.48 6.91 -14.95
CA ASP A 113 9.43 6.20 -15.70
C ASP A 113 8.07 6.91 -15.79
N ILE A 114 7.87 8.06 -15.13
CA ILE A 114 6.56 8.76 -15.13
C ILE A 114 6.19 9.21 -16.55
N GLN A 115 7.12 9.83 -17.28
CA GLN A 115 6.87 10.28 -18.65
C GLN A 115 6.50 9.11 -19.59
N SER A 116 7.18 7.98 -19.46
CA SER A 116 6.89 6.76 -20.23
C SER A 116 5.47 6.25 -19.98
N ILE A 117 5.07 6.15 -18.70
CA ILE A 117 3.72 5.71 -18.31
C ILE A 117 2.66 6.70 -18.81
N VAL A 118 2.91 8.01 -18.68
CA VAL A 118 1.98 9.07 -19.12
C VAL A 118 1.81 9.06 -20.63
N ASP A 119 2.90 8.90 -21.40
CA ASP A 119 2.86 8.80 -22.86
C ASP A 119 2.09 7.55 -23.33
N ASP A 120 2.12 6.47 -22.55
CA ASP A 120 1.36 5.24 -22.82
C ASP A 120 -0.14 5.43 -22.58
N ILE A 121 -0.56 6.09 -21.50
CA ILE A 121 -1.97 6.18 -21.07
C ILE A 121 -2.70 7.47 -21.51
N ALA A 122 -1.98 8.53 -21.87
CA ALA A 122 -2.54 9.85 -22.10
C ALA A 122 -2.10 10.46 -23.44
N LYS A 123 -2.89 11.39 -23.96
CA LYS A 123 -2.56 12.27 -25.09
C LYS A 123 -2.23 13.65 -24.55
N TYR A 124 -1.10 14.20 -24.98
CA TYR A 124 -0.73 15.57 -24.71
C TYR A 124 -1.53 16.53 -25.59
N ILE A 125 -2.20 17.49 -24.98
CA ILE A 125 -2.89 18.61 -25.61
C ILE A 125 -1.97 19.84 -25.49
N PRO A 126 -1.49 20.40 -26.62
CA PRO A 126 -0.59 21.54 -26.59
C PRO A 126 -1.28 22.79 -26.02
N PRO A 127 -0.51 23.72 -25.45
CA PRO A 127 -1.06 24.97 -24.92
C PRO A 127 -1.81 25.73 -26.02
N THR A 128 -3.04 26.12 -25.70
CA THR A 128 -3.91 26.87 -26.61
C THR A 128 -4.22 28.23 -25.99
N ILE A 129 -4.35 29.25 -26.82
CA ILE A 129 -4.81 30.56 -26.39
C ILE A 129 -6.33 30.56 -26.56
N ASP A 130 -7.05 30.70 -25.45
CA ASP A 130 -8.51 30.79 -25.48
C ASP A 130 -8.98 32.11 -26.11
N ILE A 131 -10.26 32.15 -26.50
CA ILE A 131 -10.92 33.36 -27.05
C ILE A 131 -10.83 34.57 -26.09
N THR A 132 -10.63 34.31 -24.79
CA THR A 132 -10.38 35.30 -23.72
C THR A 132 -8.93 35.80 -23.62
N ASN A 133 -8.02 35.42 -24.52
CA ASN A 133 -6.58 35.75 -24.49
C ASN A 133 -5.82 35.25 -23.24
N GLU A 134 -6.41 34.31 -22.50
CA GLU A 134 -5.70 33.65 -21.40
C GLU A 134 -4.91 32.45 -21.92
N PRO A 135 -3.60 32.36 -21.60
CA PRO A 135 -2.79 31.21 -22.01
C PRO A 135 -3.20 29.98 -21.19
N LYS A 136 -3.76 28.95 -21.86
CA LYS A 136 -3.96 27.64 -21.23
C LYS A 136 -2.68 26.82 -21.37
N GLN A 137 -2.16 26.34 -20.25
CA GLN A 137 -1.03 25.41 -20.23
C GLN A 137 -1.41 24.07 -20.87
N GLY A 138 -0.44 23.38 -21.48
CA GLY A 138 -0.70 22.06 -22.08
C GLY A 138 -1.13 21.03 -21.05
N GLN A 139 -2.13 20.21 -21.41
CA GLN A 139 -2.79 19.26 -20.51
C GLN A 139 -2.63 17.82 -21.03
N TYR A 140 -2.61 16.86 -20.13
CA TYR A 140 -2.71 15.45 -20.46
C TYR A 140 -4.14 15.00 -20.29
N LYS A 141 -4.65 14.30 -21.30
CA LYS A 141 -5.98 13.71 -21.31
C LYS A 141 -5.86 12.21 -21.51
N LEU A 142 -6.63 11.42 -20.78
CA LEU A 142 -6.65 9.97 -20.94
C LEU A 142 -6.97 9.59 -22.40
N LYS A 143 -6.29 8.56 -22.93
CA LYS A 143 -6.48 8.07 -24.30
C LYS A 143 -7.88 7.53 -24.58
#